data_AF-A0A060PPT3-F1
#
_entry.id   AF-A0A060PPT3-F1
#
_cell.length_a   1.000
_cell.length_b   1.000
_cell.length_c   1.000
_cell.angle_alpha   90.00
_cell.angle_beta   90.00
_cell.angle_gamma   90.00
#
_symmetry.space_group_name_H-M   'P 1'
#
loop_
_entity.id
_entity.type
_entity.pdbx_description
1 polymer ?
#
loop_
_entity_poly.entity_id
_entity_poly.type
_entity_poly.pdbx_seq_one_letter_code
_entity_poly.pdbx_strand_id
1 'polypeptide(L)'
;RDRQKYAALITSLMDKDCRYLLDTLLYNPEVYKGPPFFVPDEQVQSLFGKSCDIELLQSLDALTDREKARGMDFFTEKVHLITLKTN
;
A
#
# COMPACT_ATOMS: atom_id res chain seq x y z
N ARG A 1 2.72 -10.17 -11.28
CA ARG A 1 2.36 -9.73 -12.65
C ARG A 1 1.24 -8.69 -12.64
N ASP A 2 0.11 -8.95 -11.97
CA ASP A 2 -1.03 -8.00 -12.05
C ASP A 2 -0.80 -6.70 -11.28
N ARG A 3 -0.13 -6.75 -10.11
CA ARG A 3 0.27 -5.53 -9.38
C ARG A 3 1.17 -4.60 -10.19
N GLN A 4 2.07 -5.15 -11.02
CA GLN A 4 2.93 -4.35 -11.90
C GLN A 4 2.12 -3.66 -13.00
N LYS A 5 1.16 -4.37 -13.61
CA LYS A 5 0.24 -3.79 -14.60
C LYS A 5 -0.65 -2.71 -13.97
N TYR A 6 -1.17 -2.98 -12.77
CA TYR A 6 -1.95 -2.02 -12.00
C TYR A 6 -1.14 -0.77 -11.70
N ALA A 7 0.06 -0.90 -11.14
CA ALA A 7 0.91 0.24 -10.83
C ALA A 7 1.26 1.06 -12.09
N ALA A 8 1.63 0.40 -13.19
CA ALA A 8 1.91 1.08 -14.45
C ALA A 8 0.69 1.85 -14.98
N LEU A 9 -0.51 1.25 -14.90
CA LEU A 9 -1.75 1.90 -15.32
C LEU A 9 -2.07 3.11 -14.43
N ILE A 10 -2.04 2.96 -13.10
CA ILE A 10 -2.32 4.06 -12.17
C ILE A 10 -1.33 5.20 -12.41
N THR A 11 -0.03 4.92 -12.50
CA THR A 11 0.98 5.94 -12.78
C THR A 11 0.75 6.64 -14.12
N SER A 12 0.28 5.92 -15.15
CA SER A 12 -0.03 6.54 -16.46
C SER A 12 -1.24 7.48 -16.44
N LEU A 13 -2.11 7.36 -15.44
CA LEU A 13 -3.28 8.21 -15.25
C LEU A 13 -3.00 9.43 -14.35
N MET A 14 -1.85 9.48 -13.69
CA MET A 14 -1.46 10.60 -12.85
C MET A 14 -1.01 11.79 -13.71
N ASP A 15 -1.58 12.96 -13.45
CA ASP A 15 -1.01 14.23 -13.90
C ASP A 15 0.08 14.72 -12.92
N LYS A 16 0.89 15.72 -13.31
CA LYS A 16 1.99 16.29 -12.51
C LYS A 16 1.55 16.79 -11.12
N ASP A 17 0.31 17.27 -11.02
CA ASP A 17 -0.25 17.79 -9.77
C ASP A 17 -1.06 16.73 -8.99
N CYS A 18 -1.13 15.49 -9.50
CA CYS A 18 -1.81 14.39 -8.83
C CYS A 18 -1.16 14.08 -7.47
N ARG A 19 -2.00 13.74 -6.49
CA ARG A 19 -1.63 13.29 -5.15
C ARG A 19 -2.35 11.97 -4.90
N TYR A 20 -1.65 10.86 -5.13
CA TYR A 20 -2.24 9.53 -4.96
C TYR A 20 -2.06 9.07 -3.51
N LEU A 21 -3.18 8.95 -2.79
CA LEU A 21 -3.18 8.33 -1.47
C LEU A 21 -3.34 6.82 -1.62
N LEU A 22 -2.31 6.08 -1.24
CA LEU A 22 -2.30 4.62 -1.21
C LEU A 22 -2.42 4.13 0.24
N ASP A 23 -3.48 3.38 0.50
CA ASP A 23 -3.71 2.71 1.77
C ASP A 23 -3.31 1.22 1.69
N THR A 24 -2.45 0.78 2.61
CA THR A 24 -1.98 -0.61 2.72
C THR A 24 -2.12 -1.15 4.13
N LEU A 25 -2.19 -2.48 4.22
CA LEU A 25 -2.40 -3.20 5.48
C LEU A 25 -1.22 -4.12 5.75
N LEU A 26 -0.59 -3.92 6.90
CA LEU A 26 0.51 -4.70 7.43
C LEU A 26 -0.03 -5.68 8.48
N TYR A 27 0.10 -6.96 8.20
CA TYR A 27 -0.34 -8.08 9.04
C TYR A 27 0.46 -9.33 8.68
N ASN A 28 0.34 -10.42 9.44
CA ASN A 28 1.01 -11.69 9.12
C ASN A 28 0.31 -12.43 7.94
N PRO A 29 0.92 -12.53 6.74
CA PRO A 29 0.30 -13.18 5.59
C PRO A 29 0.27 -14.72 5.70
N GLU A 30 0.96 -15.32 6.65
CA GLU A 30 0.84 -16.76 6.93
C GLU A 30 -0.43 -17.10 7.70
N VAL A 31 -0.96 -16.15 8.47
CA VAL A 31 -2.22 -16.29 9.20
C VAL A 31 -3.43 -16.00 8.30
N TYR A 32 -3.34 -14.98 7.45
CA TYR A 32 -4.46 -14.56 6.60
C TYR A 32 -4.03 -14.39 5.14
N LYS A 33 -4.59 -15.21 4.24
CA LYS A 33 -4.22 -15.20 2.81
C LYS A 33 -4.95 -14.12 1.97
N GLY A 34 -5.83 -13.34 2.58
CA GLY A 34 -6.58 -12.25 1.94
C GLY A 34 -7.92 -12.67 1.30
N PRO A 35 -8.72 -11.71 0.77
CA PRO A 35 -8.50 -10.25 0.78
C PRO A 35 -8.96 -9.55 2.07
N PRO A 36 -8.39 -8.37 2.43
CA PRO A 36 -7.36 -7.64 1.70
C PRO A 36 -6.03 -8.40 1.68
N PHE A 37 -5.27 -8.30 0.57
CA PHE A 37 -3.99 -8.99 0.41
C PHE A 37 -2.84 -8.15 0.96
N PHE A 38 -1.84 -8.80 1.55
CA PHE A 38 -0.65 -8.16 2.08
C PHE A 38 0.16 -7.48 0.97
N VAL A 39 0.52 -6.21 1.20
CA VAL A 39 1.39 -5.39 0.33
C VAL A 39 2.41 -4.70 1.23
N PRO A 40 3.62 -5.24 1.39
CA PRO A 40 4.65 -4.63 2.23
C PRO A 40 5.25 -3.38 1.58
N ASP A 41 5.87 -2.52 2.39
CA ASP A 41 6.46 -1.25 1.95
C ASP A 41 7.51 -1.47 0.84
N GLU A 42 8.30 -2.55 0.89
CA GLU A 42 9.28 -2.88 -0.15
C GLU A 42 8.60 -3.14 -1.50
N GLN A 43 7.40 -3.71 -1.49
CA GLN A 43 6.65 -3.92 -2.72
C GLN A 43 6.04 -2.62 -3.24
N VAL A 44 5.57 -1.74 -2.36
CA VAL A 44 5.13 -0.38 -2.75
C VAL A 44 6.28 0.37 -3.41
N GLN A 45 7.47 0.34 -2.81
CA GLN A 45 8.69 0.92 -3.37
C GLN A 45 9.07 0.29 -4.71
N SER A 46 9.02 -1.03 -4.83
CA SER A 46 9.31 -1.73 -6.09
C SER A 46 8.33 -1.36 -7.21
N LEU A 47 7.05 -1.10 -6.88
CA LEU A 47 6.00 -0.80 -7.85
C LEU A 47 6.05 0.66 -8.33
N PHE A 48 6.27 1.61 -7.41
CA PHE A 48 6.12 3.05 -7.71
C PHE A 48 7.42 3.85 -7.61
N GLY A 49 8.40 3.42 -6.81
CA GLY A 49 9.56 4.23 -6.41
C GLY A 49 10.51 4.63 -7.55
N LYS A 50 10.44 3.95 -8.70
CA LYS A 50 11.18 4.35 -9.90
C LYS A 50 10.69 5.69 -10.47
N SER A 51 9.38 5.90 -10.51
CA SER A 51 8.75 7.05 -11.18
C SER A 51 8.09 8.04 -10.22
N CYS A 52 7.89 7.62 -8.97
CA CYS A 52 7.20 8.40 -7.96
C CYS A 52 8.06 8.57 -6.70
N ASP A 53 7.85 9.68 -6.00
CA ASP A 53 8.21 9.84 -4.60
C ASP A 53 7.10 9.23 -3.75
N ILE A 54 7.48 8.62 -2.62
CA ILE A 54 6.59 7.89 -1.72
C ILE A 54 6.86 8.36 -0.30
N GLU A 55 5.87 9.02 0.29
CA GLU A 55 5.91 9.54 1.66
C GLU A 55 4.92 8.76 2.54
N LEU A 56 5.37 8.25 3.68
CA LEU A 56 4.46 7.68 4.67
C LEU A 56 3.81 8.83 5.46
N LEU A 57 2.51 9.02 5.30
CA LEU A 57 1.75 10.05 6.03
C LEU A 57 1.26 9.54 7.38
N GLN A 58 0.87 8.27 7.45
CA GLN A 58 0.25 7.71 8.65
C GLN A 58 0.52 6.21 8.77
N SER A 59 0.69 5.75 10.01
CA SER A 59 0.75 4.33 10.38
C SER A 59 -0.01 4.16 11.69
N LEU A 60 -1.18 3.51 11.66
CA LEU A 60 -2.03 3.33 12.84
C LEU A 60 -2.35 1.86 13.08
N ASP A 61 -2.54 1.52 14.35
CA ASP A 61 -3.16 0.26 14.72
C ASP A 61 -4.63 0.26 14.29
N ALA A 62 -4.98 -0.69 13.43
CA ALA A 62 -6.30 -0.91 12.89
C ALA A 62 -6.87 -2.27 13.34
N LEU A 63 -6.24 -2.92 14.33
CA LEU A 63 -6.67 -4.22 14.85
C LEU A 63 -8.01 -4.09 15.60
N THR A 64 -9.07 -4.58 15.00
CA THR A 64 -10.37 -4.71 15.66
C THR A 64 -10.66 -6.17 16.02
N ASP A 65 -11.77 -6.42 16.72
CA ASP A 65 -12.22 -7.79 17.01
C ASP A 65 -12.53 -8.59 15.74
N ARG A 66 -12.82 -7.92 14.62
CA ARG A 66 -12.99 -8.57 13.31
C ARG A 66 -11.69 -9.19 12.79
N GLU A 67 -10.58 -8.48 12.89
CA GLU A 67 -9.26 -8.95 12.48
C GLU A 67 -8.75 -10.03 13.43
N LYS A 68 -8.96 -9.87 14.75
CA LYS A 68 -8.68 -10.91 15.75
C LYS A 68 -9.44 -12.20 15.47
N ALA A 69 -10.71 -12.12 15.07
CA ALA A 69 -11.51 -13.28 14.69
C ALA A 69 -10.96 -14.03 13.45
N ARG A 70 -10.10 -13.37 12.65
CA ARG A 70 -9.34 -14.00 11.55
C ARG A 70 -7.99 -14.57 11.99
N GLY A 71 -7.69 -14.54 13.29
CA GLY A 71 -6.45 -15.06 13.88
C GLY A 71 -5.31 -14.05 13.94
N MET A 72 -5.54 -12.79 13.58
CA MET A 72 -4.49 -11.76 13.59
C MET A 72 -4.20 -11.28 15.02
N ASP A 73 -2.92 -11.13 15.32
CA ASP A 73 -2.38 -10.58 16.57
C ASP A 73 -1.95 -9.11 16.43
N PHE A 74 -1.73 -8.65 15.20
CA PHE A 74 -1.56 -7.24 14.85
C PHE A 74 -2.18 -6.96 13.47
N PHE A 75 -2.58 -5.70 13.26
CA PHE A 75 -3.08 -5.23 11.99
C PHE A 75 -2.87 -3.72 11.89
N THR A 76 -1.95 -3.29 11.04
CA THR A 76 -1.55 -1.87 10.94
C THR A 76 -1.96 -1.32 9.59
N GLU A 77 -2.71 -0.23 9.59
CA GLU A 77 -3.04 0.54 8.40
C GLU A 77 -1.95 1.58 8.14
N LYS A 78 -1.50 1.67 6.89
CA LYS A 78 -0.48 2.62 6.45
C LYS A 78 -0.96 3.41 5.25
N VAL A 79 -0.98 4.72 5.38
CA VAL A 79 -1.34 5.64 4.30
C VAL A 79 -0.08 6.31 3.77
N HIS A 80 0.15 6.14 2.47
CA HIS A 80 1.25 6.74 1.74
C HIS A 80 0.74 7.80 0.77
N LEU A 81 1.45 8.92 0.67
CA LEU A 81 1.32 9.85 -0.43
C LEU A 81 2.31 9.48 -1.53
N ILE A 82 1.79 9.30 -2.74
CA ILE A 82 2.56 9.01 -3.95
C ILE A 82 2.40 10.17 -4.92
N THR A 83 3.53 10.74 -5.34
CA THR A 83 3.59 11.85 -6.30
C THR A 83 4.57 11.55 -7.42
N LEU A 84 4.31 12.00 -8.65
CA LEU A 84 5.28 11.86 -9.74
C LEU A 84 6.56 12.64 -9.39
N LYS A 85 7.72 12.03 -9.69
CA LYS A 85 9.00 12.74 -9.59
C LYS A 85 9.03 13.87 -10.61
N THR A 86 9.47 15.04 -10.17
CA THR A 86 9.79 16.14 -11.08
C THR A 86 11.07 15.78 -11.82
N ASN A 87 11.03 15.71 -13.15
CA ASN A 87 12.24 15.65 -13.97
C ASN A 87 13.05 16.94 -13.86
#